data_AF-A0A7J6E2E5-F1
#
_entry.id   AF-A0A7J6E2E5-F1
#
_cell.length_a   1.000
_cell.length_b   1.000
_cell.length_c   1.000
_cell.angle_alpha   90.00
_cell.angle_beta   90.00
_cell.angle_gamma   90.00
#
_symmetry.space_group_name_H-M   'P 1'
#
loop_
_entity.id
_entity.type
_entity.pdbx_description
1 polymer ?
#
loop_
_entity_poly.entity_id
_entity_poly.type
_entity_poly.pdbx_seq_one_letter_code
_entity_poly.pdbx_strand_id
1 'polypeptide(L)'
;MKFILGIATSNSIPQLLDLTTLIPGHLTQESPLRQLPLVSLEFFGSFMKFVELEESLLLDVALPDLMSDDNPYVIPEMDSTVRKQIQECNWQVVNCTTPANYFHVLRRQIHREFRKPLIVMAPKNLLRHKDCKSNLSEFDDVQGHPGFDKQGTRFKRLIKDQNDHSDLEEGIRRLVLCSGKVYYELDEERKKKSASDVAICRVEQLCPFPYDLVQRELKRYPNAEVVWCQEEPMNMGAYYYIAPRLYTAMKALNRGTVEDIKYVGRAPSASTATGFYSVHVKEQSELVQKAVQPEPIQFP
;
A
#
# COMPACT_ATOMS: atom_id res chain seq x y z
N MET A 1 27.33 20.50 -0.39
CA MET A 1 28.03 21.04 -1.58
C MET A 1 27.29 20.50 -2.80
N LYS A 2 26.66 21.38 -3.60
CA LYS A 2 25.77 21.04 -4.73
C LYS A 2 26.52 20.26 -5.82
N PHE A 3 25.91 19.21 -6.38
CA PHE A 3 26.23 18.77 -7.73
C PHE A 3 24.95 18.49 -8.53
N ILE A 4 24.90 19.10 -9.70
CA ILE A 4 23.87 19.09 -10.74
C ILE A 4 24.12 17.86 -11.62
N LEU A 5 23.07 17.10 -11.95
CA LEU A 5 23.17 15.96 -12.87
C LEU A 5 22.92 16.44 -14.31
N GLY A 6 23.96 16.38 -15.14
CA GLY A 6 23.87 16.59 -16.59
C GLY A 6 23.49 15.27 -17.29
N ILE A 7 22.50 15.36 -18.18
CA ILE A 7 22.08 14.28 -19.08
C ILE A 7 23.06 14.23 -20.27
N ALA A 8 23.59 13.04 -20.58
CA ALA A 8 24.27 12.79 -21.84
C ALA A 8 23.80 11.45 -22.43
N THR A 9 23.10 11.56 -23.56
CA THR A 9 22.77 10.47 -24.49
C THR A 9 23.97 10.17 -25.39
N SER A 10 24.28 8.91 -25.70
CA SER A 10 24.64 8.48 -27.07
C SER A 10 24.89 6.98 -27.20
N ASN A 11 24.47 6.47 -28.36
CA ASN A 11 24.83 5.19 -28.96
C ASN A 11 26.32 5.10 -29.26
N SER A 12 26.97 3.96 -28.99
CA SER A 12 27.95 3.29 -29.87
C SER A 12 28.60 2.07 -29.19
N ILE A 13 28.62 0.94 -29.92
CA ILE A 13 29.49 -0.24 -29.70
C ILE A 13 30.83 0.09 -30.38
N PRO A 14 32.03 -0.15 -29.79
CA PRO A 14 32.73 -1.42 -30.05
C PRO A 14 33.75 -1.97 -29.02
N GLN A 15 33.89 -3.30 -29.11
CA GLN A 15 35.11 -4.14 -29.07
C GLN A 15 35.89 -4.40 -27.75
N LEU A 16 35.99 -5.71 -27.47
CA LEU A 16 36.97 -6.37 -26.62
C LEU A 16 38.40 -5.91 -26.92
N LEU A 17 39.16 -5.63 -25.87
CA LEU A 17 40.62 -5.80 -25.88
C LEU A 17 41.07 -6.36 -24.53
N ASP A 18 41.71 -7.52 -24.65
CA ASP A 18 42.35 -8.35 -23.64
C ASP A 18 43.70 -7.72 -23.25
N LEU A 19 44.02 -7.63 -21.96
CA LEU A 19 45.32 -7.12 -21.49
C LEU A 19 45.71 -7.80 -20.16
N THR A 20 46.25 -9.00 -20.29
CA THR A 20 47.15 -9.61 -19.31
C THR A 20 48.52 -8.94 -19.30
N THR A 21 49.15 -8.93 -18.12
CA THR A 21 50.57 -8.64 -17.77
C THR A 21 50.98 -7.19 -17.45
N LEU A 22 51.22 -6.89 -16.17
CA LEU A 22 52.53 -6.59 -15.57
C LEU A 22 52.43 -6.36 -14.03
N ILE A 23 53.50 -6.69 -13.32
CA ILE A 23 53.62 -7.07 -11.89
C ILE A 23 54.13 -5.87 -11.01
N PRO A 24 54.54 -6.01 -9.72
CA PRO A 24 53.82 -5.68 -8.47
C PRO A 24 54.43 -4.54 -7.60
N GLY A 25 53.73 -4.18 -6.51
CA GLY A 25 54.39 -3.82 -5.23
C GLY A 25 53.88 -2.55 -4.52
N HIS A 26 53.16 -2.71 -3.40
CA HIS A 26 53.52 -2.27 -2.04
C HIS A 26 52.28 -2.27 -1.10
N LEU A 27 52.45 -2.87 0.08
CA LEU A 27 51.50 -2.84 1.21
C LEU A 27 51.39 -1.44 1.83
N THR A 28 50.19 -1.03 2.27
CA THR A 28 49.90 -0.63 3.67
C THR A 28 48.39 -0.39 3.94
N GLN A 29 47.88 -1.15 4.94
CA GLN A 29 46.87 -0.87 5.98
C GLN A 29 45.40 -0.46 5.69
N GLU A 30 44.55 -1.03 6.55
CA GLU A 30 43.10 -1.22 6.59
C GLU A 30 42.25 0.01 6.96
N SER A 31 41.00 0.04 6.47
CA SER A 31 39.76 0.17 7.29
C SER A 31 38.49 0.04 6.41
N PRO A 32 37.33 -0.36 6.98
CA PRO A 32 36.35 -1.16 6.25
C PRO A 32 35.28 -0.29 5.55
N LEU A 33 35.09 -0.50 4.25
CA LEU A 33 33.90 -0.03 3.56
C LEU A 33 32.70 -0.85 4.03
N ARG A 34 31.77 -0.17 4.70
CA ARG A 34 30.41 -0.65 4.97
C ARG A 34 29.80 -1.14 3.66
N GLN A 35 29.58 -2.45 3.56
CA GLN A 35 28.68 -3.01 2.57
C GLN A 35 27.26 -2.51 2.87
N LEU A 36 26.75 -1.64 2.00
CA LEU A 36 25.31 -1.44 1.86
C LEU A 36 24.73 -2.73 1.26
N PRO A 37 23.65 -3.32 1.81
CA PRO A 37 22.99 -4.40 1.12
C PRO A 37 22.12 -3.81 0.00
N LEU A 38 22.71 -3.63 -1.18
CA LEU A 38 21.97 -3.59 -2.43
C LEU A 38 21.61 -5.03 -2.77
N VAL A 39 20.39 -5.47 -2.43
CA VAL A 39 19.85 -6.71 -2.99
C VAL A 39 19.31 -6.39 -4.37
N SER A 40 20.19 -6.33 -5.37
CA SER A 40 19.78 -6.47 -6.77
C SER A 40 19.70 -7.95 -7.09
N LEU A 41 18.51 -8.46 -7.37
CA LEU A 41 18.40 -9.69 -8.17
C LEU A 41 18.08 -9.27 -9.60
N GLU A 42 19.12 -9.03 -10.39
CA GLU A 42 19.00 -8.96 -11.84
C GLU A 42 19.03 -10.38 -12.40
N PHE A 43 17.91 -10.81 -13.00
CA PHE A 43 17.91 -11.91 -13.95
C PHE A 43 17.57 -11.35 -15.33
N PHE A 44 18.59 -11.26 -16.19
CA PHE A 44 18.45 -10.90 -17.59
C PHE A 44 17.73 -12.03 -18.35
N GLY A 45 16.45 -11.80 -18.66
CA GLY A 45 15.62 -12.66 -19.49
C GLY A 45 14.20 -12.09 -19.62
N SER A 46 13.93 -11.38 -20.72
CA SER A 46 12.64 -10.76 -21.08
C SER A 46 12.01 -9.84 -20.01
N PHE A 47 12.64 -8.67 -19.79
CA PHE A 47 12.16 -7.46 -19.11
C PHE A 47 10.85 -7.58 -18.31
N MET A 48 10.93 -8.18 -17.12
CA MET A 48 9.95 -8.03 -16.06
C MET A 48 10.58 -7.16 -14.97
N LYS A 49 10.18 -5.88 -14.87
CA LYS A 49 10.62 -5.01 -13.77
C LYS A 49 9.72 -5.28 -12.56
N PHE A 50 10.18 -6.17 -11.69
CA PHE A 50 9.67 -6.35 -10.34
C PHE A 50 10.57 -5.54 -9.41
N VAL A 51 9.98 -4.67 -8.59
CA VAL A 51 10.72 -3.90 -7.60
C VAL A 51 10.07 -4.15 -6.26
N GLU A 52 10.75 -4.96 -5.44
CA GLU A 52 10.43 -5.13 -4.02
C GLU A 52 11.21 -4.05 -3.28
N LEU A 53 10.49 -3.12 -2.65
CA LEU A 53 11.07 -1.99 -1.94
C LEU A 53 10.89 -2.20 -0.45
N GLU A 54 11.97 -2.04 0.31
CA GLU A 54 11.88 -2.00 1.77
C GLU A 54 11.08 -0.76 2.21
N GLU A 55 10.17 -0.93 3.19
CA GLU A 55 9.35 0.15 3.81
C GLU A 55 10.13 1.45 4.09
N SER A 56 11.40 1.36 4.45
CA SER A 56 12.24 2.51 4.79
C SER A 56 12.72 3.35 3.59
N LEU A 57 12.88 2.77 2.39
CA LEU A 57 13.48 3.47 1.24
C LEU A 57 12.46 4.29 0.41
N LEU A 58 11.18 3.98 0.52
CA LEU A 58 10.10 4.72 -0.16
C LEU A 58 9.67 5.99 0.58
N LEU A 59 9.89 5.99 1.88
CA LEU A 59 9.57 7.07 2.78
C LEU A 59 10.46 8.31 2.48
N ASP A 60 11.68 8.11 1.95
CA ASP A 60 12.67 9.19 1.75
C ASP A 60 12.61 9.93 0.38
N VAL A 61 11.94 9.43 -0.68
CA VAL A 61 12.14 10.02 -2.04
C VAL A 61 10.89 10.26 -2.93
N ALA A 62 9.78 9.51 -2.90
CA ALA A 62 8.73 9.74 -3.92
C ALA A 62 7.34 9.13 -3.65
N LEU A 63 6.62 9.58 -2.62
CA LEU A 63 5.21 9.21 -2.41
C LEU A 63 4.20 10.33 -2.08
N PRO A 64 4.52 11.65 -2.01
CA PRO A 64 3.45 12.64 -1.87
C PRO A 64 2.45 12.60 -3.03
N ASP A 65 2.90 12.19 -4.22
CA ASP A 65 2.05 11.83 -5.34
C ASP A 65 2.56 10.48 -5.85
N LEU A 66 1.77 9.40 -5.70
CA LEU A 66 1.93 8.29 -6.65
C LEU A 66 1.76 8.95 -8.03
N MET A 67 2.87 9.11 -8.76
CA MET A 67 2.98 9.64 -10.12
C MET A 67 2.25 8.72 -11.11
N SER A 68 0.97 8.52 -10.88
CA SER A 68 0.05 7.77 -11.69
C SER A 68 -0.60 8.73 -12.68
N ASP A 69 -0.79 8.26 -13.91
CA ASP A 69 -1.41 9.00 -15.01
C ASP A 69 -2.95 9.00 -14.93
N ASP A 70 -3.54 8.38 -13.91
CA ASP A 70 -4.99 8.37 -13.70
C ASP A 70 -5.53 9.69 -13.13
N ASN A 71 -6.61 10.20 -13.74
CA ASN A 71 -7.29 11.41 -13.27
C ASN A 71 -8.06 11.12 -11.97
N PRO A 72 -7.76 11.78 -10.84
CA PRO A 72 -8.40 11.49 -9.57
C PRO A 72 -9.88 11.91 -9.48
N TYR A 73 -10.36 12.73 -10.43
CA TYR A 73 -11.74 13.25 -10.46
C TYR A 73 -12.66 12.52 -11.43
N VAL A 74 -12.18 11.45 -12.06
CA VAL A 74 -12.95 10.64 -13.01
C VAL A 74 -12.94 9.20 -12.54
N ILE A 75 -14.14 8.61 -12.40
CA ILE A 75 -14.26 7.18 -12.14
C ILE A 75 -14.16 6.46 -13.49
N PRO A 76 -13.13 5.62 -13.71
CA PRO A 76 -13.00 4.87 -14.95
C PRO A 76 -14.10 3.82 -15.07
N GLU A 77 -14.24 3.22 -16.25
CA GLU A 77 -15.14 2.08 -16.45
C GLU A 77 -14.70 0.91 -15.56
N MET A 78 -15.49 0.60 -14.52
CA MET A 78 -15.17 -0.43 -13.52
C MET A 78 -15.78 -1.81 -13.84
N ASP A 79 -16.14 -2.07 -15.10
CA ASP A 79 -16.67 -3.38 -15.46
C ASP A 79 -15.61 -4.48 -15.26
N SER A 80 -16.02 -5.57 -14.64
CA SER A 80 -15.14 -6.70 -14.30
C SER A 80 -14.57 -7.42 -15.51
N THR A 81 -15.26 -7.35 -16.67
CA THR A 81 -14.79 -7.93 -17.92
C THR A 81 -13.74 -7.04 -18.60
N VAL A 82 -13.83 -5.74 -18.37
CA VAL A 82 -13.03 -4.71 -19.02
C VAL A 82 -11.91 -4.25 -18.07
N ARG A 83 -10.72 -4.85 -18.18
CA ARG A 83 -9.55 -4.50 -17.34
C ARG A 83 -8.88 -3.16 -17.74
N LYS A 84 -9.62 -2.20 -18.30
CA LYS A 84 -9.10 -0.94 -18.86
C LYS A 84 -8.34 -0.12 -17.84
N GLN A 85 -8.86 0.03 -16.62
CA GLN A 85 -8.21 0.86 -15.59
C GLN A 85 -6.73 0.49 -15.38
N ILE A 86 -6.42 -0.81 -15.31
CA ILE A 86 -5.04 -1.28 -15.07
C ILE A 86 -4.19 -1.19 -16.34
N GLN A 87 -4.80 -1.25 -17.52
CA GLN A 87 -4.11 -1.09 -18.80
C GLN A 87 -3.75 0.38 -19.07
N GLU A 88 -4.63 1.30 -18.69
CA GLU A 88 -4.43 2.74 -18.82
C GLU A 88 -3.40 3.23 -17.81
N CYS A 89 -3.51 2.82 -16.54
CA CYS A 89 -2.56 3.24 -15.52
C CYS A 89 -1.12 2.81 -15.85
N ASN A 90 -0.16 3.69 -15.62
CA ASN A 90 1.27 3.47 -15.88
C ASN A 90 1.90 2.39 -15.01
N TRP A 91 1.47 2.24 -13.76
CA TRP A 91 2.00 1.27 -12.78
C TRP A 91 0.95 0.82 -11.76
N GLN A 92 1.32 -0.21 -10.99
CA GLN A 92 0.51 -0.74 -9.90
C GLN A 92 1.28 -0.63 -8.60
N VAL A 93 0.61 -0.15 -7.55
CA VAL A 93 1.18 -0.05 -6.21
C VAL A 93 0.25 -0.78 -5.24
N VAL A 94 0.80 -1.77 -4.54
CA VAL A 94 0.06 -2.61 -3.61
C VAL A 94 0.78 -2.69 -2.26
N ASN A 95 0.02 -2.79 -1.18
CA ASN A 95 0.53 -3.03 0.17
C ASN A 95 -0.29 -4.17 0.77
N CYS A 96 0.27 -5.38 0.67
CA CYS A 96 -0.46 -6.60 0.98
C CYS A 96 -0.43 -6.88 2.48
N THR A 97 -1.60 -7.04 3.10
CA THR A 97 -1.68 -7.32 4.55
C THR A 97 -1.82 -8.80 4.88
N THR A 98 -2.07 -9.68 3.90
CA THR A 98 -2.18 -11.13 4.12
C THR A 98 -1.28 -11.92 3.17
N PRO A 99 -0.73 -13.07 3.62
CA PRO A 99 0.10 -13.93 2.76
C PRO A 99 -0.63 -14.42 1.51
N ALA A 100 -1.92 -14.80 1.61
CA ALA A 100 -2.71 -15.21 0.46
C ALA A 100 -2.83 -14.09 -0.58
N ASN A 101 -3.09 -12.85 -0.16
CA ASN A 101 -3.22 -11.74 -1.10
C ASN A 101 -1.89 -11.42 -1.80
N TYR A 102 -0.76 -11.54 -1.07
CA TYR A 102 0.58 -11.42 -1.67
C TYR A 102 0.84 -12.52 -2.71
N PHE A 103 0.51 -13.78 -2.40
CA PHE A 103 0.60 -14.87 -3.37
C PHE A 103 -0.22 -14.60 -4.64
N HIS A 104 -1.47 -14.17 -4.47
CA HIS A 104 -2.35 -13.89 -5.59
C HIS A 104 -1.90 -12.69 -6.43
N VAL A 105 -1.30 -11.65 -5.83
CA VAL A 105 -0.79 -10.49 -6.58
C VAL A 105 0.40 -10.86 -7.46
N LEU A 106 1.30 -11.71 -6.96
CA LEU A 106 2.46 -12.19 -7.72
C LEU A 106 2.04 -13.07 -8.89
N ARG A 107 1.12 -14.01 -8.66
CA ARG A 107 0.55 -14.86 -9.73
C ARG A 107 -0.15 -14.01 -10.78
N ARG A 108 -0.93 -13.03 -10.34
CA ARG A 108 -1.61 -12.06 -11.20
C ARG A 108 -0.62 -11.30 -12.08
N GLN A 109 0.57 -10.96 -11.58
CA GLN A 109 1.59 -10.26 -12.36
C GLN A 109 2.15 -11.12 -13.50
N ILE A 110 2.33 -12.43 -13.28
CA ILE A 110 2.86 -13.36 -14.29
C ILE A 110 1.80 -13.74 -15.32
N HIS A 111 0.58 -14.09 -14.86
CA HIS A 111 -0.47 -14.66 -15.70
C HIS A 111 -1.30 -13.65 -16.50
N ARG A 112 -1.05 -12.34 -16.35
CA ARG A 112 -1.73 -11.32 -17.16
C ARG A 112 -1.18 -11.29 -18.59
N GLU A 113 -2.01 -10.84 -19.52
CA GLU A 113 -1.66 -10.70 -20.94
C GLU A 113 -0.86 -9.43 -21.26
N PHE A 114 -0.72 -8.52 -20.29
CA PHE A 114 0.03 -7.28 -20.44
C PHE A 114 1.08 -7.13 -19.31
N ARG A 115 2.04 -6.23 -19.51
CA ARG A 115 3.11 -5.97 -18.55
C ARG A 115 3.08 -4.51 -18.13
N LYS A 116 2.74 -4.27 -16.86
CA LYS A 116 2.85 -2.99 -16.17
C LYS A 116 3.69 -3.20 -14.91
N PRO A 117 4.56 -2.27 -14.51
CA PRO A 117 5.33 -2.39 -13.27
C PRO A 117 4.41 -2.65 -12.07
N LEU A 118 4.83 -3.56 -11.20
CA LEU A 118 4.18 -3.82 -9.91
C LEU A 118 5.17 -3.45 -8.81
N ILE A 119 4.76 -2.47 -8.01
CA ILE A 119 5.45 -2.03 -6.80
C ILE A 119 4.72 -2.64 -5.61
N VAL A 120 5.42 -3.46 -4.83
CA VAL A 120 4.88 -4.05 -3.61
C VAL A 120 5.58 -3.41 -2.42
N MET A 121 4.79 -2.84 -1.50
CA MET A 121 5.26 -2.44 -0.18
C MET A 121 5.44 -3.71 0.66
N ALA A 122 6.67 -4.22 0.72
CA ALA A 122 6.95 -5.45 1.43
C ALA A 122 6.98 -5.20 2.96
N PRO A 123 6.15 -5.89 3.75
CA PRO A 123 6.09 -5.62 5.17
C PRO A 123 7.28 -6.25 5.91
N LYS A 124 7.90 -5.52 6.84
CA LYS A 124 8.96 -6.09 7.70
C LYS A 124 8.39 -6.83 8.91
N ASN A 125 7.49 -6.16 9.65
CA ASN A 125 6.95 -6.70 10.91
C ASN A 125 5.91 -7.82 10.69
N LEU A 126 5.16 -7.78 9.58
CA LEU A 126 4.08 -8.74 9.35
C LEU A 126 4.56 -10.17 9.12
N LEU A 127 5.83 -10.37 8.75
CA LEU A 127 6.42 -11.70 8.51
C LEU A 127 6.35 -12.62 9.73
N ARG A 128 6.27 -12.05 10.94
CA ARG A 128 6.21 -12.80 12.20
C ARG A 128 4.96 -12.51 13.02
N HIS A 129 4.02 -11.75 12.46
CA HIS A 129 2.81 -11.37 13.18
C HIS A 129 1.87 -12.57 13.32
N LYS A 130 1.35 -12.81 14.53
CA LYS A 130 0.58 -14.03 14.84
C LYS A 130 -0.71 -14.15 14.03
N ASP A 131 -1.35 -13.01 13.77
CA ASP A 131 -2.61 -12.92 13.02
C ASP A 131 -2.39 -12.72 11.52
N CYS A 132 -1.14 -12.47 11.06
CA CYS A 132 -0.82 -12.36 9.65
C CYS A 132 -0.54 -13.76 9.07
N LYS A 133 -1.58 -14.58 9.03
CA LYS A 133 -1.54 -15.95 8.49
C LYS A 133 -2.73 -16.15 7.56
N SER A 134 -2.53 -16.99 6.55
CA SER A 134 -3.60 -17.41 5.65
C SER A 134 -3.71 -18.93 5.69
N ASN A 135 -4.94 -19.42 5.69
CA ASN A 135 -5.22 -20.85 5.58
C ASN A 135 -4.98 -21.34 4.15
N LEU A 136 -4.69 -22.64 3.97
CA LEU A 136 -4.49 -23.24 2.65
C LEU A 136 -5.70 -23.03 1.72
N SER A 137 -6.90 -23.03 2.29
CA SER A 137 -8.16 -22.73 1.60
C SER A 137 -8.22 -21.35 0.93
N GLU A 138 -7.36 -20.40 1.33
CA GLU A 138 -7.30 -19.08 0.71
C GLU A 138 -6.39 -19.05 -0.54
N PHE A 139 -5.72 -20.16 -0.85
CA PHE A 139 -4.82 -20.32 -1.99
C PHE A 139 -5.43 -21.16 -3.12
N ASP A 140 -6.42 -22.01 -2.81
CA ASP A 140 -7.10 -22.89 -3.76
C ASP A 140 -8.56 -22.46 -4.02
N ASP A 141 -9.09 -22.84 -5.19
CA ASP A 141 -10.44 -22.52 -5.66
C ASP A 141 -11.45 -23.66 -5.41
N VAL A 142 -11.17 -24.52 -4.43
CA VAL A 142 -12.03 -25.66 -4.09
C VAL A 142 -13.32 -25.16 -3.44
N GLN A 143 -14.46 -25.48 -4.05
CA GLN A 143 -15.77 -25.08 -3.52
C GLN A 143 -15.99 -25.67 -2.11
N GLY A 144 -16.45 -24.83 -1.18
CA GLY A 144 -16.71 -25.21 0.21
C GLY A 144 -15.53 -25.04 1.16
N HIS A 145 -14.34 -24.70 0.65
CA HIS A 145 -13.22 -24.29 1.49
C HIS A 145 -13.50 -22.94 2.16
N PRO A 146 -13.12 -22.72 3.43
CA PRO A 146 -13.44 -21.49 4.16
C PRO A 146 -12.78 -20.23 3.57
N GLY A 147 -11.79 -20.37 2.68
CA GLY A 147 -11.19 -19.27 1.94
C GLY A 147 -11.95 -18.88 0.67
N PHE A 148 -12.94 -19.68 0.25
CA PHE A 148 -13.86 -19.34 -0.84
C PHE A 148 -14.93 -18.36 -0.32
N ASP A 149 -14.56 -17.10 -0.19
CA ASP A 149 -15.51 -16.04 0.16
C ASP A 149 -16.34 -15.60 -1.06
N LYS A 150 -17.30 -14.67 -0.85
CA LYS A 150 -18.06 -14.04 -1.96
C LYS A 150 -17.14 -13.39 -3.02
N GLN A 151 -15.89 -13.08 -2.67
CA GLN A 151 -14.91 -12.50 -3.59
C GLN A 151 -14.12 -13.56 -4.38
N GLY A 152 -14.16 -14.82 -3.97
CA GLY A 152 -13.42 -15.94 -4.54
C GLY A 152 -11.93 -15.92 -4.23
N THR A 153 -11.24 -17.00 -4.61
CA THR A 153 -9.80 -17.18 -4.42
C THR A 153 -9.01 -16.40 -5.48
N ARG A 154 -8.81 -15.11 -5.22
CA ARG A 154 -8.07 -14.19 -6.11
C ARG A 154 -7.43 -13.05 -5.32
N PHE A 155 -6.67 -12.22 -6.02
CA PHE A 155 -6.17 -10.98 -5.44
C PHE A 155 -7.34 -10.05 -5.10
N LYS A 156 -7.44 -9.67 -3.83
CA LYS A 156 -8.42 -8.77 -3.26
C LYS A 156 -7.82 -7.36 -3.24
N ARG A 157 -8.37 -6.47 -4.07
CA ARG A 157 -7.95 -5.05 -4.13
C ARG A 157 -8.32 -4.27 -2.87
N LEU A 158 -9.42 -4.68 -2.23
CA LEU A 158 -9.90 -4.18 -0.95
C LEU A 158 -10.41 -5.38 -0.15
N ILE A 159 -9.92 -5.52 1.08
CA ILE A 159 -10.43 -6.52 2.03
C ILE A 159 -11.38 -5.81 2.98
N LYS A 160 -12.60 -6.35 3.09
CA LYS A 160 -13.68 -5.80 3.90
C LYS A 160 -13.41 -6.01 5.39
N ASP A 161 -14.14 -5.29 6.22
CA ASP A 161 -14.15 -5.55 7.66
C ASP A 161 -14.68 -6.96 7.99
N GLN A 162 -14.29 -7.49 9.15
CA GLN A 162 -14.67 -8.82 9.62
C GLN A 162 -16.06 -8.88 10.29
N ASN A 163 -16.77 -7.74 10.44
CA ASN A 163 -18.12 -7.70 10.99
C ASN A 163 -19.15 -8.50 10.16
N ASP A 164 -20.29 -8.80 10.79
CA ASP A 164 -21.41 -9.53 10.21
C ASP A 164 -21.72 -9.00 8.81
N HIS A 165 -21.52 -9.87 7.80
CA HIS A 165 -21.49 -9.52 6.38
C HIS A 165 -22.87 -9.18 5.78
N SER A 166 -23.64 -8.33 6.46
CA SER A 166 -24.85 -7.70 5.95
C SER A 166 -24.53 -6.82 4.73
N ASP A 167 -25.53 -6.64 3.89
CA ASP A 167 -25.43 -5.73 2.75
C ASP A 167 -25.59 -4.26 3.18
N LEU A 168 -26.19 -4.00 4.35
CA LEU A 168 -26.38 -2.69 4.95
C LEU A 168 -26.17 -2.73 6.47
N GLU A 169 -25.38 -1.80 7.00
CA GLU A 169 -25.02 -1.72 8.42
C GLU A 169 -25.07 -0.24 8.90
N GLU A 170 -26.26 0.24 9.25
CA GLU A 170 -26.47 1.64 9.66
C GLU A 170 -25.91 1.98 11.04
N GLY A 171 -25.66 0.98 11.89
CA GLY A 171 -25.11 1.13 13.23
C GLY A 171 -23.61 1.43 13.29
N ILE A 172 -22.92 1.39 12.14
CA ILE A 172 -21.50 1.72 12.06
C ILE A 172 -21.33 3.24 12.02
N ARG A 173 -20.73 3.78 13.07
CA ARG A 173 -20.45 5.22 13.19
C ARG A 173 -19.21 5.65 12.41
N ARG A 174 -18.28 4.73 12.13
CA ARG A 174 -17.00 5.07 11.48
C ARG A 174 -16.50 3.95 10.57
N LEU A 175 -16.12 4.34 9.36
CA LEU A 175 -15.43 3.51 8.38
C LEU A 175 -13.97 3.96 8.30
N VAL A 176 -13.07 3.16 8.84
CA VAL A 176 -11.63 3.37 8.76
C VAL A 176 -11.08 2.62 7.56
N LEU A 177 -10.60 3.37 6.56
CA LEU A 177 -9.82 2.86 5.43
C LEU A 177 -8.33 2.96 5.78
N CYS A 178 -7.62 1.86 5.68
CA CYS A 178 -6.18 1.83 5.95
C CYS A 178 -5.45 0.90 4.98
N SER A 179 -4.12 0.90 5.01
CA SER A 179 -3.28 0.02 4.20
C SER A 179 -2.07 -0.45 4.99
N GLY A 180 -1.62 -1.67 4.75
CA GLY A 180 -0.44 -2.22 5.43
C GLY A 180 -0.67 -2.59 6.90
N LYS A 181 0.43 -2.58 7.67
CA LYS A 181 0.47 -3.19 9.02
C LYS A 181 -0.40 -2.49 10.07
N VAL A 182 -0.71 -1.21 9.88
CA VAL A 182 -1.55 -0.41 10.81
C VAL A 182 -2.91 -1.07 11.06
N TYR A 183 -3.44 -1.85 10.10
CA TYR A 183 -4.67 -2.63 10.26
C TYR A 183 -4.67 -3.51 11.52
N TYR A 184 -3.58 -4.24 11.77
CA TYR A 184 -3.52 -5.19 12.87
C TYR A 184 -3.59 -4.48 14.22
N GLU A 185 -2.90 -3.35 14.33
CA GLU A 185 -2.91 -2.53 15.55
C GLU A 185 -4.27 -1.86 15.77
N LEU A 186 -4.93 -1.40 14.70
CA LEU A 186 -6.30 -0.87 14.75
C LEU A 186 -7.32 -1.93 15.18
N ASP A 187 -7.21 -3.14 14.64
CA ASP A 187 -8.13 -4.23 14.98
C ASP A 187 -7.93 -4.72 16.43
N GLU A 188 -6.68 -4.80 16.89
CA GLU A 188 -6.38 -5.06 18.30
C GLU A 188 -6.99 -4.00 19.23
N GLU A 189 -6.83 -2.71 18.90
CA GLU A 189 -7.38 -1.62 19.70
C GLU A 189 -8.91 -1.61 19.67
N ARG A 190 -9.52 -1.87 18.50
CA ARG A 190 -10.97 -2.03 18.36
C ARG A 190 -11.50 -3.13 19.27
N LYS A 191 -10.82 -4.29 19.32
CA LYS A 191 -11.16 -5.40 20.22
C LYS A 191 -10.99 -5.00 21.69
N LYS A 192 -9.87 -4.34 22.05
CA LYS A 192 -9.61 -3.86 23.42
C LYS A 192 -10.70 -2.90 23.90
N LYS A 193 -11.20 -2.02 23.03
CA LYS A 193 -12.27 -1.05 23.33
C LYS A 193 -13.68 -1.59 23.11
N SER A 194 -13.84 -2.82 22.61
CA SER A 194 -15.14 -3.39 22.21
C SER A 194 -15.94 -2.45 21.28
N ALA A 195 -15.25 -1.75 20.38
CA ALA A 195 -15.83 -0.74 19.49
C ALA A 195 -16.41 -1.41 18.22
N SER A 196 -17.51 -2.15 18.38
CA SER A 196 -18.19 -2.86 17.29
C SER A 196 -18.81 -1.92 16.24
N ASP A 197 -18.95 -0.64 16.58
CA ASP A 197 -19.47 0.43 15.74
C ASP A 197 -18.42 1.06 14.80
N VAL A 198 -17.20 0.52 14.80
CA VAL A 198 -16.10 0.91 13.89
C VAL A 198 -15.79 -0.23 12.93
N ALA A 199 -15.97 0.01 11.63
CA ALA A 199 -15.57 -0.90 10.57
C ALA A 199 -14.18 -0.55 10.05
N ILE A 200 -13.29 -1.54 9.90
CA ILE A 200 -11.93 -1.34 9.39
C ILE A 200 -11.76 -2.08 8.06
N CYS A 201 -11.63 -1.33 6.97
CA CYS A 201 -11.42 -1.86 5.63
C CYS A 201 -9.97 -1.62 5.19
N ARG A 202 -9.40 -2.62 4.52
CA ARG A 202 -8.00 -2.59 4.04
C ARG A 202 -7.95 -2.34 2.55
N VAL A 203 -7.30 -1.27 2.15
CA VAL A 203 -7.01 -0.95 0.74
C VAL A 203 -5.65 -1.57 0.39
N GLU A 204 -5.70 -2.76 -0.23
CA GLU A 204 -4.53 -3.54 -0.59
C GLU A 204 -3.90 -3.06 -1.90
N GLN A 205 -4.72 -2.59 -2.84
CA GLN A 205 -4.28 -1.95 -4.07
C GLN A 205 -4.49 -0.44 -3.94
N LEU A 206 -3.39 0.29 -3.76
CA LEU A 206 -3.41 1.75 -3.72
C LEU A 206 -3.60 2.30 -5.13
N CYS A 207 -2.76 1.88 -6.08
CA CYS A 207 -2.85 2.24 -7.49
C CYS A 207 -2.99 1.00 -8.38
N PRO A 208 -3.94 0.97 -9.32
CA PRO A 208 -5.04 1.93 -9.47
C PRO A 208 -6.05 1.84 -8.32
N PHE A 209 -6.64 2.98 -7.93
CA PHE A 209 -7.58 3.04 -6.80
C PHE A 209 -8.86 2.24 -7.06
N PRO A 210 -9.32 1.40 -6.11
CA PRO A 210 -10.45 0.51 -6.31
C PRO A 210 -11.81 1.18 -6.04
N TYR A 211 -12.20 2.14 -6.89
CA TYR A 211 -13.45 2.91 -6.77
C TYR A 211 -14.69 2.04 -6.52
N ASP A 212 -14.86 0.98 -7.30
CA ASP A 212 -16.01 0.07 -7.22
C ASP A 212 -16.14 -0.61 -5.86
N LEU A 213 -15.02 -1.03 -5.26
CA LEU A 213 -15.02 -1.69 -3.96
C LEU A 213 -15.21 -0.70 -2.82
N VAL A 214 -14.54 0.45 -2.90
CA VAL A 214 -14.70 1.53 -1.91
C VAL A 214 -16.13 2.04 -1.90
N GLN A 215 -16.74 2.25 -3.06
CA GLN A 215 -18.15 2.66 -3.16
C GLN A 215 -19.12 1.63 -2.58
N ARG A 216 -18.82 0.32 -2.68
CA ARG A 216 -19.65 -0.71 -2.04
C ARG A 216 -19.61 -0.60 -0.52
N GLU A 217 -18.44 -0.39 0.07
CA GLU A 217 -18.34 -0.20 1.52
C GLU A 217 -18.94 1.14 1.96
N LEU A 218 -18.79 2.21 1.18
CA LEU A 218 -19.48 3.49 1.44
C LEU A 218 -21.01 3.33 1.41
N LYS A 219 -21.57 2.52 0.50
CA LYS A 219 -23.01 2.23 0.48
C LYS A 219 -23.45 1.37 1.67
N ARG A 220 -22.61 0.40 2.07
CA ARG A 220 -22.88 -0.47 3.22
C ARG A 220 -22.95 0.31 4.53
N TYR A 221 -22.10 1.32 4.68
CA TYR A 221 -22.00 2.16 5.88
C TYR A 221 -22.43 3.62 5.56
N PRO A 222 -23.74 3.87 5.36
CA PRO A 222 -24.22 5.17 4.86
C PRO A 222 -23.99 6.32 5.84
N ASN A 223 -24.12 6.06 7.16
CA ASN A 223 -24.04 7.07 8.22
C ASN A 223 -22.64 7.22 8.81
N ALA A 224 -21.67 6.42 8.35
CA ALA A 224 -20.35 6.38 8.97
C ALA A 224 -19.52 7.64 8.66
N GLU A 225 -18.73 8.08 9.62
CA GLU A 225 -17.60 8.97 9.38
C GLU A 225 -16.54 8.25 8.55
N VAL A 226 -16.04 8.87 7.47
CA VAL A 226 -15.04 8.24 6.59
C VAL A 226 -13.65 8.71 7.00
N VAL A 227 -12.78 7.77 7.34
CA VAL A 227 -11.44 8.05 7.83
C VAL A 227 -10.40 7.34 6.97
N TRP A 228 -9.37 8.06 6.51
CA TRP A 228 -8.14 7.46 6.02
C TRP A 228 -7.12 7.39 7.16
N CYS A 229 -6.65 6.18 7.48
CA CYS A 229 -5.68 5.95 8.54
C CYS A 229 -4.38 5.37 7.99
N GLN A 230 -3.25 6.00 8.34
CA GLN A 230 -1.91 5.61 7.91
C GLN A 230 -0.88 5.93 8.99
N GLU A 231 0.19 5.15 9.10
CA GLU A 231 1.25 5.36 10.10
C GLU A 231 2.33 6.35 9.64
N GLU A 232 2.42 6.59 8.35
CA GLU A 232 3.31 7.57 7.75
C GLU A 232 2.88 9.00 8.12
N PRO A 233 3.81 9.96 8.18
CA PRO A 233 3.49 11.39 8.28
C PRO A 233 2.47 11.82 7.22
N MET A 234 1.63 12.81 7.54
CA MET A 234 0.54 13.29 6.66
C MET A 234 1.02 13.72 5.27
N ASN A 235 2.23 14.28 5.19
CA ASN A 235 2.85 14.70 3.93
C ASN A 235 3.56 13.56 3.17
N MET A 236 3.43 12.33 3.65
CA MET A 236 3.99 11.10 3.12
C MET A 236 2.88 10.03 3.05
N GLY A 237 3.26 8.80 2.70
CA GLY A 237 2.31 7.71 2.57
C GLY A 237 1.36 7.92 1.40
N ALA A 238 0.13 7.43 1.52
CA ALA A 238 -0.82 7.41 0.40
C ALA A 238 -1.90 8.50 0.49
N TYR A 239 -1.94 9.28 1.57
CA TYR A 239 -3.03 10.22 1.85
C TYR A 239 -3.35 11.15 0.68
N TYR A 240 -2.36 11.88 0.16
CA TYR A 240 -2.57 12.83 -0.95
C TYR A 240 -2.99 12.15 -2.27
N TYR A 241 -2.59 10.90 -2.50
CA TYR A 241 -3.06 10.14 -3.65
C TYR A 241 -4.51 9.65 -3.47
N ILE A 242 -4.85 9.17 -2.27
CA ILE A 242 -6.14 8.52 -1.98
C ILE A 242 -7.25 9.55 -1.75
N ALA A 243 -6.99 10.64 -1.02
CA ALA A 243 -7.99 11.62 -0.62
C ALA A 243 -8.85 12.16 -1.79
N PRO A 244 -8.27 12.66 -2.92
CA PRO A 244 -9.09 13.16 -4.02
C PRO A 244 -9.88 12.05 -4.73
N ARG A 245 -9.37 10.81 -4.77
CA ARG A 245 -10.04 9.64 -5.37
C ARG A 245 -11.18 9.13 -4.50
N LEU A 246 -10.98 9.14 -3.18
CA LEU A 246 -11.99 8.83 -2.19
C LEU A 246 -13.11 9.88 -2.23
N TYR A 247 -12.77 11.16 -2.37
CA TYR A 247 -13.76 12.21 -2.59
C TYR A 247 -14.59 11.97 -3.85
N THR A 248 -13.97 11.63 -4.97
CA THR A 248 -14.68 11.30 -6.21
C THR A 248 -15.61 10.10 -6.03
N ALA A 249 -15.17 9.06 -5.31
CA ALA A 249 -16.00 7.92 -4.96
C ALA A 249 -17.23 8.32 -4.12
N MET A 250 -17.05 9.19 -3.12
CA MET A 250 -18.12 9.72 -2.27
C MET A 250 -19.08 10.64 -3.03
N LYS A 251 -18.56 11.53 -3.88
CA LYS A 251 -19.35 12.45 -4.72
C LYS A 251 -20.28 11.70 -5.66
N ALA A 252 -19.80 10.61 -6.27
CA ALA A 252 -20.64 9.75 -7.12
C ALA A 252 -21.79 9.04 -6.38
N LEU A 253 -21.75 9.03 -5.03
CA LEU A 253 -22.82 8.54 -4.17
C LEU A 253 -23.64 9.68 -3.53
N ASN A 254 -23.42 10.93 -3.94
CA ASN A 254 -23.99 12.13 -3.32
C ASN A 254 -23.72 12.21 -1.80
N ARG A 255 -22.54 11.74 -1.37
CA ARG A 255 -22.16 11.69 0.05
C ARG A 255 -21.11 12.76 0.35
N GLY A 256 -21.50 13.76 1.14
CA GLY A 256 -20.58 14.72 1.74
C GLY A 256 -19.69 15.51 0.76
N THR A 257 -18.67 16.12 1.32
CA THR A 257 -17.66 16.96 0.67
C THR A 257 -16.26 16.41 0.95
N VAL A 258 -15.22 17.07 0.43
CA VAL A 258 -13.82 16.72 0.73
C VAL A 258 -13.55 16.80 2.24
N GLU A 259 -14.19 17.74 2.95
CA GLU A 259 -14.01 17.97 4.39
C GLU A 259 -14.55 16.82 5.26
N ASP A 260 -15.41 15.96 4.69
CA ASP A 260 -15.95 14.79 5.38
C ASP A 260 -14.99 13.60 5.38
N ILE A 261 -13.89 13.68 4.62
CA ILE A 261 -12.80 12.71 4.68
C ILE A 261 -11.85 13.13 5.79
N LYS A 262 -11.77 12.33 6.86
CA LYS A 262 -10.90 12.62 8.00
C LYS A 262 -9.57 11.89 7.88
N TYR A 263 -8.51 12.53 8.37
CA TYR A 263 -7.19 11.94 8.43
C TYR A 263 -6.85 11.50 9.86
N VAL A 264 -6.36 10.27 9.98
CA VAL A 264 -5.75 9.78 11.20
C VAL A 264 -4.38 9.18 10.90
N GLY A 265 -3.35 9.95 11.18
CA GLY A 265 -1.98 9.49 11.06
C GLY A 265 -1.03 10.42 11.81
N ARG A 266 0.27 10.27 11.58
CA ARG A 266 1.27 11.16 12.17
C ARG A 266 1.18 12.55 11.56
N ALA A 267 1.55 13.56 12.35
CA ALA A 267 1.66 14.93 11.89
C ALA A 267 2.67 15.05 10.72
N PRO A 268 2.56 16.10 9.88
CA PRO A 268 3.54 16.34 8.84
C PRO A 268 4.97 16.43 9.40
N SER A 269 5.92 15.79 8.72
CA SER A 269 7.32 15.75 9.13
C SER A 269 8.23 15.71 7.91
N ALA A 270 9.41 16.32 8.04
CA ALA A 270 10.48 16.19 7.04
C ALA A 270 11.17 14.82 7.11
N SER A 271 11.22 14.23 8.31
CA SER A 271 11.72 12.88 8.54
C SER A 271 10.58 11.88 8.52
N THR A 272 10.89 10.69 8.04
CA THR A 272 9.96 9.59 7.81
C THR A 272 9.49 8.94 9.11
N ALA A 273 10.40 8.86 10.07
CA ALA A 273 10.13 8.45 11.44
C ALA A 273 11.00 9.25 12.41
N THR A 274 10.59 9.27 13.67
CA THR A 274 11.43 9.72 14.78
C THR A 274 12.55 8.71 15.04
N GLY A 275 13.76 9.21 15.32
CA GLY A 275 14.91 8.37 15.71
C GLY A 275 14.82 7.80 17.12
N PHE A 276 13.86 8.27 17.94
CA PHE A 276 13.67 7.81 19.31
C PHE A 276 12.52 6.81 19.40
N TYR A 277 12.85 5.57 19.80
CA TYR A 277 11.88 4.49 19.92
C TYR A 277 10.69 4.82 20.85
N SER A 278 10.95 5.47 21.99
CA SER A 278 9.89 5.86 22.93
C SER A 278 8.88 6.84 22.32
N VAL A 279 9.35 7.78 21.50
CA VAL A 279 8.48 8.72 20.79
C VAL A 279 7.68 8.00 19.72
N HIS A 280 8.32 7.09 18.97
CA HIS A 280 7.65 6.28 17.94
C HIS A 280 6.49 5.46 18.53
N VAL A 281 6.71 4.78 19.66
CA VAL A 281 5.68 3.99 20.35
C VAL A 281 4.53 4.89 20.82
N LYS A 282 4.84 6.08 21.33
CA LYS A 282 3.83 7.04 21.77
C LYS A 282 2.97 7.52 20.59
N GLU A 283 3.60 7.97 19.51
CA GLU A 283 2.89 8.41 18.29
C GLU A 283 2.01 7.31 17.70
N GLN A 284 2.52 6.07 17.68
CA GLN A 284 1.76 4.92 17.19
C GLN A 284 0.53 4.64 18.05
N SER A 285 0.68 4.65 19.38
CA SER A 285 -0.44 4.46 20.31
C SER A 285 -1.48 5.58 20.19
N GLU A 286 -1.04 6.83 20.07
CA GLU A 286 -1.94 7.98 19.92
C GLU A 286 -2.77 7.89 18.65
N LEU A 287 -2.13 7.53 17.53
CA LEU A 287 -2.77 7.32 16.23
C LEU A 287 -3.85 6.25 16.30
N VAL A 288 -3.50 5.07 16.83
CA VAL A 288 -4.40 3.92 16.91
C VAL A 288 -5.58 4.23 17.83
N GLN A 289 -5.33 4.89 18.96
CA GLN A 289 -6.40 5.32 19.88
C GLN A 289 -7.33 6.35 19.24
N LYS A 290 -6.78 7.33 18.50
CA LYS A 290 -7.55 8.37 17.81
C LYS A 290 -8.45 7.78 16.72
N ALA A 291 -8.00 6.77 15.99
CA ALA A 291 -8.80 6.12 14.95
C ALA A 291 -10.07 5.44 15.51
N VAL A 292 -9.97 4.88 16.71
CA VAL A 292 -11.03 4.07 17.33
C VAL A 292 -11.88 4.86 18.36
N GLN A 293 -11.45 6.05 18.77
CA GLN A 293 -12.12 6.88 19.79
C GLN A 293 -13.62 7.09 19.50
N PRO A 294 -14.50 7.18 20.51
CA PRO A 294 -15.94 7.35 20.30
C PRO A 294 -16.31 8.71 19.69
N GLU A 295 -15.54 9.77 20.00
CA GLU A 295 -15.82 11.12 19.53
C GLU A 295 -15.52 11.30 18.02
N PRO A 296 -16.27 12.16 17.32
CA PRO A 296 -15.98 12.53 15.93
C PRO A 296 -14.57 13.10 15.77
N ILE A 297 -13.91 12.84 14.65
CA ILE A 297 -12.58 13.35 14.35
C ILE A 297 -12.72 14.76 13.79
N GLN A 298 -12.22 15.75 14.54
CA GLN A 298 -12.41 17.16 14.20
C GLN A 298 -11.47 17.71 13.11
N PHE A 299 -10.43 16.96 12.74
CA PHE A 299 -9.40 17.42 11.79
C PHE A 299 -9.34 16.53 10.54
N PRO A 300 -9.27 17.10 9.33
CA PRO A 300 -8.77 16.42 8.14
C PRO A 300 -7.24 16.31 8.12
#